data_AF-A0A6N8WDD0-F1
#
_entry.id   AF-A0A6N8WDD0-F1
#
_cell.length_a   1.000
_cell.length_b   1.000
_cell.length_c   1.000
_cell.angle_alpha   90.00
_cell.angle_beta   90.00
_cell.angle_gamma   90.00
#
_symmetry.space_group_name_H-M   'P 1'
#
loop_
_entity.id
_entity.type
_entity.pdbx_description
1 polymer ?
#
loop_
_entity_poly.entity_id
_entity_poly.type
_entity_poly.pdbx_seq_one_letter_code
_entity_poly.pdbx_strand_id
1 'polypeptide(L)'
;GKTSGFERMYSRVTKLYFGGMTRHLAQLRGVLKPGARLAYVVGDQASYLQVMIRTGELLADVAQSLGYELVRIDLFRTRFATATQSDLREEVVVLKWPG
;
A
#
# COMPACT_ATOMS: atom_id res chain seq x y z
N GLY A 1 3.60 0.33 -29.62
CA GLY A 1 3.39 -0.13 -28.24
C GLY A 1 4.75 -0.22 -27.56
N LYS A 2 4.92 0.37 -26.39
CA LYS A 2 6.22 0.49 -25.72
C LYS A 2 6.63 -0.87 -25.13
N THR A 3 7.39 -1.65 -25.88
CA THR A 3 7.88 -2.98 -25.48
C THR A 3 9.30 -2.87 -24.91
N SER A 4 9.44 -2.51 -23.64
CA SER A 4 10.73 -2.65 -22.95
C SER A 4 10.59 -3.64 -21.80
N GLY A 5 11.60 -4.48 -21.58
CA GLY A 5 11.64 -5.42 -20.46
C GLY A 5 11.49 -4.77 -19.08
N PHE A 6 11.51 -3.43 -19.01
CA PHE A 6 11.44 -2.63 -17.79
C PHE A 6 10.01 -2.40 -17.27
N GLU A 7 8.98 -2.30 -18.12
CA GLU A 7 7.57 -2.25 -17.67
C GLU A 7 7.17 -3.57 -16.98
N ARG A 8 7.67 -4.71 -17.48
CA ARG A 8 7.48 -6.03 -16.83
C ARG A 8 8.19 -6.12 -15.47
N MET A 9 9.32 -5.42 -15.30
CA MET A 9 10.00 -5.35 -14.01
C MET A 9 9.21 -4.52 -13.00
N TYR A 10 8.55 -3.45 -13.44
CA TYR A 10 7.74 -2.59 -12.58
C TYR A 10 6.47 -3.27 -12.06
N SER A 11 5.70 -3.92 -12.92
CA SER A 11 4.55 -4.72 -12.48
C SER A 11 5.00 -5.84 -11.54
N ARG A 12 6.19 -6.42 -11.76
CA ARG A 12 6.80 -7.40 -10.86
C ARG A 12 7.21 -6.80 -9.51
N VAL A 13 7.83 -5.62 -9.46
CA VAL A 13 8.26 -4.96 -8.20
C VAL A 13 7.05 -4.53 -7.38
N THR A 14 6.04 -3.92 -8.00
CA THR A 14 4.78 -3.58 -7.34
C THR A 14 4.07 -4.84 -6.83
N LYS A 15 4.04 -5.91 -7.64
CA LYS A 15 3.50 -7.23 -7.23
C LYS A 15 4.31 -7.87 -6.09
N LEU A 16 5.63 -7.71 -6.06
CA LEU A 16 6.46 -8.24 -4.97
C LEU A 16 6.25 -7.47 -3.67
N TYR A 17 6.15 -6.13 -3.72
CA TYR A 17 5.85 -5.32 -2.54
C TYR A 17 4.48 -5.68 -1.95
N PHE A 18 3.41 -5.59 -2.76
CA PHE A 18 2.07 -5.91 -2.28
C PHE A 18 1.91 -7.39 -1.94
N GLY A 19 2.57 -8.30 -2.65
CA GLY A 19 2.61 -9.72 -2.29
C GLY A 19 3.31 -9.98 -0.94
N GLY A 20 4.37 -9.23 -0.63
CA GLY A 20 5.00 -9.23 0.69
C GLY A 20 4.05 -8.73 1.77
N MET A 21 3.32 -7.64 1.50
CA MET A 21 2.29 -7.13 2.40
C MET A 21 1.12 -8.10 2.59
N THR A 22 0.67 -8.79 1.54
CA THR A 22 -0.34 -9.85 1.63
C THR A 22 0.12 -10.94 2.58
N ARG A 23 1.36 -11.43 2.42
CA ARG A 23 1.93 -12.47 3.30
C ARG A 23 2.04 -11.98 4.74
N HIS A 24 2.53 -10.75 4.94
CA HIS A 24 2.65 -10.14 6.26
C HIS A 24 1.30 -10.07 6.98
N LEU A 25 0.28 -9.50 6.33
CA LEU A 25 -1.08 -9.41 6.88
C LEU A 25 -1.67 -10.80 7.15
N ALA A 26 -1.52 -11.74 6.21
CA ALA A 26 -2.04 -13.10 6.38
C ALA A 26 -1.44 -13.82 7.61
N GLN A 27 -0.15 -13.59 7.90
CA GLN A 27 0.55 -14.15 9.06
C GLN A 27 0.11 -13.52 10.39
N LEU A 28 -0.25 -12.22 10.40
CA LEU A 28 -0.70 -11.55 11.61
C LEU A 28 -2.04 -12.08 12.13
N ARG A 29 -2.93 -12.56 11.26
CA ARG A 29 -4.25 -13.08 11.67
C ARG A 29 -4.20 -14.09 12.81
N GLY A 30 -3.17 -14.95 12.85
CA GLY A 30 -3.02 -15.97 13.89
C GLY A 30 -2.65 -15.44 15.28
N VAL A 31 -2.20 -14.19 15.39
CA VAL A 31 -1.74 -13.58 16.66
C VAL A 31 -2.57 -12.36 17.07
N LEU A 32 -3.48 -11.89 16.21
CA LEU A 32 -4.34 -10.75 16.50
C LEU A 32 -5.55 -11.18 17.33
N LYS A 33 -5.86 -10.41 18.37
CA LYS A 33 -7.14 -10.55 19.08
C LYS A 33 -8.30 -10.07 18.18
N PRO A 34 -9.50 -10.65 18.32
CA PRO A 34 -10.71 -10.08 17.72
C PRO A 34 -10.86 -8.60 18.08
N GLY A 35 -11.16 -7.77 17.09
CA GLY A 35 -11.26 -6.32 17.20
C GLY A 35 -9.93 -5.56 17.21
N ALA A 36 -8.77 -6.22 17.06
CA ALA A 36 -7.48 -5.56 17.02
C ALA A 36 -7.39 -4.54 15.88
N ARG A 37 -6.77 -3.39 16.16
CA ARG A 37 -6.55 -2.33 15.17
C ARG A 37 -5.10 -2.25 14.78
N LEU A 38 -4.84 -2.04 13.49
CA LEU A 38 -3.51 -1.89 12.92
C LEU A 38 -3.44 -0.56 12.19
N ALA A 39 -2.33 0.15 12.32
CA ALA A 39 -2.09 1.42 11.63
C ALA A 39 -0.80 1.30 10.82
N TYR A 40 -0.90 1.41 9.50
CA TYR A 40 0.21 1.34 8.57
C TYR A 40 0.49 2.71 7.99
N VAL A 41 1.67 3.26 8.26
CA VAL A 41 2.14 4.50 7.63
C VAL A 41 2.81 4.15 6.31
N VAL A 42 2.24 4.60 5.19
CA VAL A 42 2.73 4.29 3.85
C VAL A 42 2.77 5.54 2.98
N GLY A 43 3.77 5.60 2.10
CA GLY A 43 3.96 6.71 1.16
C GLY A 43 3.57 6.34 -0.26
N ASP A 44 2.89 7.26 -0.92
CA ASP A 44 2.68 7.22 -2.36
C ASP A 44 4.04 7.29 -3.10
N GLN A 45 4.08 6.64 -4.25
CA GLN A 45 5.26 6.56 -5.08
C GLN A 45 4.94 7.03 -6.49
N ALA A 46 5.68 8.05 -6.96
CA ALA A 46 5.64 8.54 -8.34
C ALA A 46 7.02 8.57 -9.00
N SER A 47 8.09 8.29 -8.25
CA SER A 47 9.47 8.51 -8.69
C SER A 47 9.93 7.54 -9.78
N TYR A 48 9.26 6.38 -9.94
CA TYR A 48 9.62 5.38 -10.95
C TYR A 48 8.53 5.32 -12.02
N LEU A 49 8.89 5.63 -13.27
CA LEU A 49 8.02 5.72 -14.46
C LEU A 49 6.97 6.84 -14.47
N GLN A 50 7.00 7.79 -13.52
CA GLN A 50 6.00 8.87 -13.40
C GLN A 50 4.54 8.37 -13.27
N VAL A 51 4.34 7.08 -12.98
CA VAL A 51 3.03 6.51 -12.72
C VAL A 51 2.72 6.67 -11.24
N MET A 52 1.58 7.28 -10.94
CA MET A 52 1.14 7.50 -9.57
C MET A 52 0.66 6.19 -8.95
N ILE A 53 1.33 5.71 -7.90
CA ILE A 53 0.84 4.61 -7.07
C ILE A 53 0.24 5.18 -5.79
N ARG A 54 -1.07 4.93 -5.60
CA ARG A 54 -1.79 5.18 -4.34
C ARG A 54 -1.56 4.03 -3.39
N THR A 55 -0.49 4.10 -2.60
CA THR A 55 -0.03 2.97 -1.80
C THR A 55 -1.03 2.62 -0.70
N GLY A 56 -1.64 3.64 -0.08
CA GLY A 56 -2.64 3.46 0.97
C GLY A 56 -3.87 2.68 0.47
N GLU A 57 -4.42 3.09 -0.66
CA GLU A 57 -5.58 2.45 -1.30
C GLU A 57 -5.29 0.99 -1.68
N LEU A 58 -4.17 0.73 -2.36
CA LEU A 58 -3.80 -0.64 -2.75
C LEU A 58 -3.53 -1.56 -1.54
N LEU A 59 -2.93 -1.03 -0.47
CA LEU A 59 -2.74 -1.80 0.75
C LEU A 59 -4.08 -2.13 1.42
N ALA A 60 -5.03 -1.19 1.42
CA ALA A 60 -6.37 -1.40 1.93
C ALA A 60 -7.10 -2.50 1.14
N ASP A 61 -7.05 -2.47 -0.19
CA ASP A 61 -7.66 -3.51 -1.04
C ASP A 61 -7.07 -4.90 -0.73
N VAL A 62 -5.74 -4.99 -0.59
CA VAL A 62 -5.08 -6.24 -0.20
C VAL A 62 -5.57 -6.71 1.18
N ALA A 63 -5.65 -5.82 2.15
CA ALA A 63 -6.10 -6.16 3.50
C ALA A 63 -7.57 -6.64 3.50
N GLN A 64 -8.45 -5.95 2.77
CA GLN A 64 -9.85 -6.34 2.64
C GLN A 64 -10.01 -7.70 1.98
N SER A 65 -9.19 -8.02 0.97
CA SER A 65 -9.18 -9.36 0.36
C SER A 65 -8.80 -10.49 1.32
N LEU A 66 -8.14 -10.17 2.44
CA LEU A 66 -7.74 -11.10 3.50
C LEU A 66 -8.72 -11.14 4.68
N GLY A 67 -9.82 -10.36 4.62
CA GLY A 67 -10.85 -10.30 5.66
C GLY A 67 -10.65 -9.22 6.72
N TYR A 68 -9.70 -8.29 6.53
CA TYR A 68 -9.62 -7.10 7.38
C TYR A 68 -10.71 -6.09 7.01
N GLU A 69 -11.18 -5.34 8.01
CA GLU A 69 -12.04 -4.18 7.80
C GLU A 69 -11.17 -2.92 7.62
N LEU A 70 -11.37 -2.18 6.53
CA LEU A 70 -10.81 -0.83 6.40
C LEU A 70 -11.61 0.13 7.29
N VAL A 71 -10.93 0.77 8.25
CA VAL A 71 -11.56 1.76 9.14
C VAL A 71 -11.49 3.14 8.52
N ARG A 72 -10.30 3.56 8.06
CA ARG A 72 -10.05 4.85 7.40
C ARG A 72 -8.64 4.91 6.81
N ILE A 73 -8.43 5.91 5.95
CA ILE A 73 -7.12 6.32 5.44
C ILE A 73 -6.97 7.80 5.77
N ASP A 74 -6.01 8.14 6.64
CA ASP A 74 -5.77 9.50 7.10
C ASP A 74 -4.52 10.08 6.41
N LEU A 75 -4.61 11.27 5.82
CA LEU A 75 -3.42 11.96 5.32
C LEU A 75 -2.49 12.30 6.50
N PHE A 76 -1.27 11.75 6.49
CA PHE A 76 -0.27 11.98 7.52
C PHE A 76 0.58 13.22 7.22
N ARG A 77 1.14 13.29 6.01
CA ARG A 77 1.88 14.44 5.50
C ARG A 77 1.95 14.42 3.98
N THR A 78 2.38 15.52 3.40
CA THR A 78 2.82 15.57 1.99
C THR A 78 4.33 15.70 1.93
N ARG A 79 4.92 15.16 0.85
CA ARG A 79 6.34 15.35 0.49
C ARG A 79 6.43 15.80 -0.95
N PHE A 80 7.19 16.84 -1.22
CA PHE A 80 7.40 17.31 -2.57
C PHE A 80 8.36 16.38 -3.32
N ALA A 81 7.93 15.81 -4.45
CA ALA A 81 8.77 15.00 -5.31
C ALA A 81 9.36 15.85 -6.43
N THR A 82 10.67 16.10 -6.37
CA THR A 82 11.38 16.91 -7.38
C THR A 82 11.35 16.28 -8.77
N ALA A 83 11.39 14.95 -8.86
CA ALA A 83 11.38 14.21 -10.13
C ALA A 83 10.05 14.33 -10.91
N THR A 84 8.93 14.53 -10.22
CA THR A 84 7.60 14.65 -10.82
C THR A 84 6.96 16.03 -10.61
N GLN A 85 7.63 16.93 -9.90
CA GLN A 85 7.16 18.25 -9.50
C GLN A 85 5.76 18.22 -8.87
N SER A 86 5.49 17.21 -8.05
CA SER A 86 4.18 16.94 -7.46
C SER A 86 4.29 16.58 -6.00
N ASP A 87 3.26 16.89 -5.22
CA ASP A 87 3.15 16.42 -3.85
C ASP A 87 2.74 14.95 -3.80
N LEU A 88 3.54 14.14 -3.09
CA LEU A 88 3.21 12.77 -2.75
C LEU A 88 2.65 12.71 -1.34
N ARG A 89 1.62 11.90 -1.15
CA ARG A 89 1.00 11.71 0.15
C ARG A 89 1.74 10.63 0.91
N GLU A 90 1.87 10.82 2.21
CA GLU A 90 2.03 9.73 3.15
C GLU A 90 0.75 9.65 3.96
N GLU A 91 0.22 8.44 4.13
CA GLU A 91 -1.08 8.17 4.70
C GLU A 91 -0.97 7.12 5.81
N VAL A 92 -1.89 7.18 6.77
CA VAL A 92 -2.10 6.13 7.78
C VAL A 92 -3.30 5.30 7.39
N VAL A 93 -3.06 4.07 6.95
CA VAL A 93 -4.13 3.08 6.69
C VAL A 93 -4.48 2.40 8.00
N VAL A 94 -5.70 2.61 8.48
CA VAL A 94 -6.21 2.02 9.72
C VAL A 94 -7.10 0.83 9.38
N LEU A 95 -6.70 -0.35 9.85
CA LEU A 95 -7.39 -1.62 9.64
C LEU A 95 -7.92 -2.17 10.97
N LYS A 96 -8.96 -2.99 10.91
CA LYS A 96 -9.46 -3.78 12.04
C LYS A 96 -9.53 -5.26 11.65
N TRP A 97 -9.05 -6.12 12.55
CA TRP A 97 -9.25 -7.57 12.44
C TRP A 97 -10.53 -7.96 13.18
N PRO A 98 -11.57 -8.49 12.50
CA PRO A 98 -12.82 -8.83 13.17
C PRO A 98 -12.69 -10.03 14.12
N GLY A 99 -11.83 -11.01 13.83
CA GLY A 99 -11.70 -12.26 14.59
C GLY A 99 -11.81 -13.47 13.70
#